data_AF-A0A182FI76-F1
#
_entry.id   AF-A0A182FI76-F1
#
_cell.length_a   1.000
_cell.length_b   1.000
_cell.length_c   1.000
_cell.angle_alpha   90.00
_cell.angle_beta   90.00
_cell.angle_gamma   90.00
#
_symmetry.space_group_name_H-M   'P 1'
#
loop_
_entity.id
_entity.type
_entity.pdbx_description
1 polymer ?
#
loop_
_entity_poly.entity_id
_entity_poly.type
_entity_poly.pdbx_seq_one_letter_code
_entity_poly.pdbx_strand_id
1 'polypeptide(L)'
;MDVLSPQLMWIGTRCYRVNQCKATEDSQQPEGEGYVEDDLYGDDDREDEYEIEVNEAGKYQTAFHVPAVFYAMIIGAKGQTRQRLEAETKAQIRVPKQGTTSDIVVTGVSRKSVAAARSRIELIVIGARNKQQFTHFLSVPLNTAEILKRFVAFREQVLTKLPAAFRVDESLFQQPEKLHITLCTLALMDNEDRASAAQILQDCQDTILRPLLEESGPMEIHVRGLEYMNDDPHSVDVLYAKIESSTLQAAADRMYDYFISKGLMQRKYDHVKLHATLINSLFRAGEAEGIELKDAERKRIAFDASEILRLYGNYDFGRTIVKEIHLSQRFSTSLIIEGGQFRKNTRCDGKVILITGANTGIGKETARELLKRGGKVYLACRSLERANEARQEIIAQTGLDDIHVRELDLASLESIRKFVKGFLAEEDRLDLLINNAGVMACPKALTKDGFEQQLGVNHLGHFLLTNLLLDRLKTSAPSRIVNLSSLAHKYGKINQRDLNSEHSYNQVTAYCQSKLANVMFTRELAKRLEGTGVTTYAVHPGTVDTDLPRHMGTFFFLFDHKLVKPLLRVAFKTPLSGAQTTLYTALDEDLSHESGKYYADCREQQLSKYARNDELAAWLWNESAKMTRLDLN
;
A
#
# COMPACT_ATOMS: atom_id res chain seq x y z
N MET A 1 -1.26 21.10 -12.88
CA MET A 1 -2.38 20.32 -12.32
C MET A 1 -1.83 19.01 -11.80
N ASP A 2 -1.28 19.05 -10.59
CA ASP A 2 -0.51 17.98 -9.96
C ASP A 2 -1.34 17.31 -8.85
N VAL A 3 -2.61 17.02 -9.16
CA VAL A 3 -3.62 16.48 -8.21
C VAL A 3 -3.81 14.97 -8.37
N LEU A 4 -3.27 14.37 -9.44
CA LEU A 4 -3.59 13.00 -9.86
C LEU A 4 -2.44 11.99 -9.63
N SER A 5 -1.34 12.41 -9.01
CA SER A 5 -0.17 11.55 -8.70
C SER A 5 0.38 11.81 -7.30
N PRO A 6 -0.36 11.50 -6.23
CA PRO A 6 0.15 11.61 -4.88
C PRO A 6 1.43 10.79 -4.64
N GLN A 7 2.45 11.37 -4.02
CA GLN A 7 3.65 10.65 -3.59
C GLN A 7 3.24 9.51 -2.64
N LEU A 8 3.76 8.29 -2.78
CA LEU A 8 3.40 7.19 -1.87
C LEU A 8 4.43 7.07 -0.76
N MET A 9 3.98 6.71 0.44
CA MET A 9 4.85 6.73 1.59
C MET A 9 4.36 5.81 2.70
N TRP A 10 5.29 5.18 3.39
CA TRP A 10 5.06 3.96 4.14
C TRP A 10 5.48 4.15 5.59
N ILE A 11 4.60 3.77 6.51
CA ILE A 11 4.91 3.77 7.95
C ILE A 11 4.48 2.42 8.52
N GLY A 12 5.47 1.67 9.00
CA GLY A 12 5.28 0.30 9.44
C GLY A 12 4.73 -0.58 8.31
N THR A 13 3.58 -1.20 8.54
CA THR A 13 2.89 -2.07 7.57
C THR A 13 1.83 -1.34 6.73
N ARG A 14 1.65 -0.02 6.92
CA ARG A 14 0.60 0.76 6.27
C ARG A 14 1.16 1.63 5.14
N CYS A 15 0.55 1.53 3.96
CA CYS A 15 0.83 2.37 2.80
C CYS A 15 -0.09 3.58 2.81
N TYR A 16 0.48 4.77 2.63
CA TYR A 16 -0.27 6.01 2.62
C TYR A 16 -0.02 6.78 1.31
N ARG A 17 -1.08 7.33 0.72
CA ARG A 17 -1.00 8.20 -0.48
C ARG A 17 -0.89 9.69 -0.08
N VAL A 18 0.14 10.40 -0.52
CA VAL A 18 0.38 11.84 -0.29
C VAL A 18 -0.27 12.68 -1.38
N ASN A 19 -1.52 13.12 -1.23
CA ASN A 19 -2.03 14.14 -2.15
C ASN A 19 -1.19 15.40 -2.02
N GLN A 20 -0.68 15.93 -3.13
CA GLN A 20 -0.26 17.32 -3.14
C GLN A 20 -1.53 18.14 -2.89
N CYS A 21 -1.59 18.81 -1.74
CA CYS A 21 -2.55 19.88 -1.57
C CYS A 21 -2.24 20.92 -2.65
N LYS A 22 -3.17 21.14 -3.57
CA LYS A 22 -3.22 22.42 -4.28
C LYS A 22 -3.25 23.48 -3.18
N ALA A 23 -2.26 24.38 -3.18
CA ALA A 23 -2.57 25.73 -2.75
C ALA A 23 -3.78 26.14 -3.59
N THR A 24 -4.95 26.25 -2.96
CA THR A 24 -6.18 26.59 -3.66
C THR A 24 -5.96 27.94 -4.34
N GLU A 25 -6.06 27.97 -5.67
CA GLU A 25 -6.24 29.20 -6.45
C GLU A 25 -7.60 29.87 -6.13
N ASP A 26 -8.43 29.28 -5.27
CA ASP A 26 -9.67 29.89 -4.74
C ASP A 26 -9.47 30.73 -3.47
N SER A 27 -8.24 31.14 -3.15
CA SER A 27 -8.10 32.44 -2.50
C SER A 27 -8.18 33.52 -3.58
N GLN A 28 -9.40 33.83 -4.05
CA GLN A 28 -9.71 35.24 -4.24
C GLN A 28 -9.59 35.87 -2.84
N GLN A 29 -8.35 36.18 -2.44
CA GLN A 29 -8.14 37.25 -1.50
C GLN A 29 -8.84 38.47 -2.14
N PRO A 30 -9.69 39.20 -1.38
CA PRO A 30 -9.84 40.61 -1.69
C PRO A 30 -8.40 41.14 -1.81
N GLU A 31 -8.04 41.70 -2.96
CA GLU A 31 -6.77 42.39 -3.11
C GLU A 31 -6.67 43.41 -1.97
N GLY A 32 -5.81 43.16 -0.97
CA GLY A 32 -5.51 44.16 0.06
C GLY A 32 -5.46 43.73 1.53
N GLU A 33 -5.70 42.48 1.92
CA GLU A 33 -5.57 42.11 3.35
C GLU A 33 -4.41 41.14 3.58
N GLY A 34 -3.31 41.67 4.12
CA GLY A 34 -2.25 40.86 4.71
C GLY A 34 -2.83 39.95 5.80
N TYR A 35 -2.21 38.79 6.00
CA TYR A 35 -2.52 37.91 7.12
C TYR A 35 -2.51 38.73 8.43
N VAL A 36 -3.68 38.95 9.02
CA VAL A 36 -3.81 39.51 10.37
C VAL A 36 -3.74 38.34 11.34
N GLU A 37 -2.73 38.41 12.19
CA GLU A 37 -2.44 37.47 13.26
C GLU A 37 -3.38 37.80 14.43
N ASP A 38 -4.26 36.88 14.83
CA ASP A 38 -4.96 37.03 16.11
C ASP A 38 -3.89 36.89 17.21
N ASP A 39 -3.79 37.89 18.10
CA ASP A 39 -2.84 37.95 19.22
C ASP A 39 -3.01 36.73 20.14
N LEU A 40 -2.25 35.66 19.85
CA LEU A 40 -2.17 34.42 20.63
C LEU A 40 -0.82 34.31 21.34
N TYR A 41 -0.16 35.44 21.64
CA TYR A 41 1.10 35.48 22.39
C TYR A 41 0.85 35.28 23.89
N GLY A 42 0.57 34.05 24.30
CA GLY A 42 0.83 33.61 25.66
C GLY A 42 2.33 33.46 25.85
N ASP A 43 2.89 34.13 26.86
CA ASP A 43 4.31 34.10 27.25
C ASP A 43 4.66 32.78 27.96
N ASP A 44 4.35 31.64 27.34
CA ASP A 44 4.71 30.32 27.88
C ASP A 44 6.19 30.05 27.55
N ASP A 45 7.04 30.08 28.58
CA ASP A 45 8.45 29.68 28.56
C ASP A 45 8.58 28.17 28.27
N ARG A 46 8.35 27.76 27.01
CA ARG A 46 8.52 26.37 26.51
C ARG A 46 9.99 26.03 26.19
N GLU A 47 10.94 26.59 26.94
CA GLU A 47 12.38 26.43 26.68
C GLU A 47 12.87 24.98 26.88
N ASP A 48 12.22 24.24 27.76
CA ASP A 48 12.56 22.86 28.12
C ASP A 48 11.85 21.81 27.24
N GLU A 49 10.87 22.20 26.44
CA GLU A 49 10.14 21.27 25.56
C GLU A 49 10.93 20.91 24.29
N TYR A 50 11.92 21.72 23.93
CA TYR A 50 12.64 21.58 22.67
C TYR A 50 14.07 21.10 22.87
N GLU A 51 14.47 20.14 22.04
CA GLU A 51 15.86 19.76 21.87
C GLU A 51 16.62 20.91 21.19
N ILE A 52 17.39 21.65 22.01
CA ILE A 52 18.23 22.77 21.58
C ILE A 52 19.67 22.44 21.94
N GLU A 53 20.52 22.36 20.92
CA GLU A 53 21.93 22.01 21.02
C GLU A 53 22.82 23.24 20.75
N VAL A 54 24.10 23.15 21.10
CA VAL A 54 25.10 24.17 20.75
C VAL A 54 25.91 23.69 19.55
N ASN A 55 25.91 24.46 18.47
CA ASN A 55 26.63 24.12 17.25
C ASN A 55 28.13 24.44 17.34
N GLU A 56 28.91 24.03 16.33
CA GLU A 56 30.38 24.22 16.26
C GLU A 56 30.82 25.70 16.36
N ALA A 57 29.92 26.64 16.06
CA ALA A 57 30.16 28.07 16.18
C ALA A 57 29.75 28.67 17.54
N GLY A 58 29.39 27.82 18.52
CA GLY A 58 28.99 28.23 19.87
C GLY A 58 27.59 28.85 19.95
N LYS A 59 26.75 28.69 18.92
CA LYS A 59 25.36 29.19 18.89
C LYS A 59 24.37 28.10 19.23
N TYR A 60 23.24 28.49 19.82
CA TYR A 60 22.13 27.58 20.08
C TYR A 60 21.39 27.29 18.77
N GLN A 61 20.99 26.03 18.58
CA GLN A 61 20.34 25.55 17.36
C GLN A 61 19.31 24.48 17.67
N THR A 62 18.21 24.47 16.91
CA THR A 62 17.27 23.35 16.86
C THR A 62 16.91 23.06 15.41
N ALA A 63 16.73 21.78 15.10
CA ALA A 63 16.26 21.30 13.81
C ALA A 63 14.95 20.53 14.03
N PHE A 64 13.96 20.77 13.18
CA PHE A 64 12.69 20.05 13.26
C PHE A 64 12.00 19.99 11.90
N HIS A 65 11.24 18.92 11.74
CA HIS A 65 10.48 18.67 10.53
C HIS A 65 9.28 19.60 10.42
N VAL A 66 9.08 20.12 9.20
CA VAL A 66 7.86 20.78 8.79
C VAL A 66 7.53 20.32 7.37
N PRO A 67 6.29 19.89 7.09
CA PRO A 67 5.90 19.54 5.73
C PRO A 67 6.11 20.67 4.74
N ALA A 68 6.72 20.35 3.59
CA ALA A 68 7.10 21.34 2.58
C ALA A 68 5.93 22.20 2.07
N VAL A 69 4.70 21.69 2.15
CA VAL A 69 3.46 22.44 1.84
C VAL A 69 3.29 23.69 2.70
N PHE A 70 3.87 23.73 3.91
CA PHE A 70 3.78 24.86 4.82
C PHE A 70 4.96 25.84 4.73
N TYR A 71 6.02 25.55 3.95
CA TYR A 71 7.17 26.44 3.83
C TYR A 71 6.79 27.83 3.33
N ALA A 72 5.85 27.92 2.37
CA ALA A 72 5.39 29.20 1.86
C ALA A 72 4.71 30.07 2.95
N MET A 73 4.05 29.45 3.92
CA MET A 73 3.39 30.16 5.03
C MET A 73 4.40 30.71 6.04
N ILE A 74 5.49 29.96 6.28
CA ILE A 74 6.58 30.39 7.16
C ILE A 74 7.41 31.50 6.50
N ILE A 75 7.64 31.40 5.18
CA ILE A 75 8.38 32.41 4.42
C ILE A 75 7.54 33.68 4.30
N GLY A 76 6.25 33.55 3.97
CA GLY A 76 5.35 34.67 3.69
C GLY A 76 5.61 35.33 2.33
N ALA A 77 4.68 36.20 1.91
CA ALA A 77 4.82 36.94 0.65
C ALA A 77 6.13 37.74 0.65
N LYS A 78 6.97 37.53 -0.38
CA LYS A 78 8.31 38.15 -0.51
C LYS A 78 9.24 37.92 0.71
N GLY A 79 8.98 36.92 1.56
CA GLY A 79 9.79 36.63 2.74
C GLY A 79 9.44 37.43 4.00
N GLN A 80 8.34 38.18 3.99
CA GLN A 80 7.98 39.10 5.08
C GLN A 80 7.75 38.39 6.42
N THR A 81 7.04 37.25 6.43
CA THR A 81 6.76 36.51 7.67
C THR A 81 8.05 36.03 8.33
N ARG A 82 8.96 35.44 7.55
CA ARG A 82 10.26 35.00 8.06
C ARG A 82 11.07 36.17 8.61
N GLN A 83 11.16 37.28 7.88
CA GLN A 83 11.91 38.46 8.33
C GLN A 83 11.36 39.03 9.64
N ARG A 84 10.03 39.06 9.79
CA ARG A 84 9.36 39.48 11.02
C ARG A 84 9.71 38.55 12.19
N LEU A 85 9.58 37.23 11.99
CA LEU A 85 9.93 36.23 13.02
C LEU A 85 11.40 36.36 13.45
N GLU A 86 12.33 36.51 12.50
CA GLU A 86 13.76 36.69 12.79
C GLU A 86 14.03 38.00 13.57
N ALA A 87 13.35 39.10 13.21
CA ALA A 87 13.49 40.39 13.89
C ALA A 87 12.97 40.36 15.33
N GLU A 88 11.80 39.76 15.55
CA GLU A 88 11.16 39.72 16.87
C GLU A 88 11.83 38.74 17.84
N THR A 89 12.33 37.61 17.34
CA THR A 89 12.93 36.55 18.17
C THR A 89 14.44 36.64 18.28
N LYS A 90 15.08 37.46 17.44
CA LYS A 90 16.55 37.57 17.29
C LYS A 90 17.22 36.23 16.91
N ALA A 91 16.45 35.32 16.31
CA ALA A 91 16.93 34.07 15.75
C ALA A 91 17.05 34.17 14.22
N GLN A 92 17.80 33.25 13.61
CA GLN A 92 17.90 33.07 12.17
C GLN A 92 17.18 31.77 11.78
N ILE A 93 16.29 31.85 10.78
CA ILE A 93 15.41 30.76 10.36
C ILE A 93 15.80 30.31 8.95
N ARG A 94 16.36 29.11 8.84
CA ARG A 94 16.68 28.49 7.56
C ARG A 94 15.58 27.52 7.16
N VAL A 95 14.78 27.94 6.18
CA VAL A 95 13.79 27.07 5.52
C VAL A 95 14.46 26.36 4.35
N PRO A 96 14.29 25.03 4.20
CA PRO A 96 14.78 24.28 3.05
C PRO A 96 14.24 24.77 1.70
N LYS A 97 14.88 24.36 0.61
CA LYS A 97 14.38 24.67 -0.74
C LYS A 97 13.09 23.88 -0.99
N GLN A 98 12.15 24.46 -1.74
CA GLN A 98 10.96 23.73 -2.19
C GLN A 98 11.36 22.45 -2.94
N GLY A 99 10.80 21.31 -2.54
CA GLY A 99 11.12 19.99 -3.08
C GLY A 99 12.25 19.25 -2.35
N THR A 100 12.81 19.79 -1.27
CA THR A 100 13.75 19.08 -0.38
C THR A 100 13.05 18.67 0.92
N THR A 101 13.33 17.47 1.42
CA THR A 101 12.82 16.91 2.69
C THR A 101 13.88 17.07 3.79
N SER A 102 14.24 18.33 4.08
CA SER A 102 15.20 18.63 5.13
C SER A 102 14.50 19.37 6.27
N ASP A 103 15.08 19.35 7.46
CA ASP A 103 14.51 20.08 8.60
C ASP A 103 14.62 21.60 8.43
N ILE A 104 13.67 22.30 9.06
CA ILE A 104 13.85 23.73 9.34
C ILE A 104 14.88 23.86 10.45
N VAL A 105 15.86 24.72 10.23
CA VAL A 105 16.92 24.98 11.21
C VAL A 105 16.76 26.39 11.76
N VAL A 106 16.60 26.49 13.07
CA VAL A 106 16.57 27.76 13.80
C VAL A 106 17.86 27.90 14.60
N THR A 107 18.55 29.02 14.46
CA THR A 107 19.80 29.31 15.17
C THR A 107 19.73 30.65 15.87
N GLY A 108 20.30 30.76 17.08
CA GLY A 108 20.20 31.97 17.89
C GLY A 108 21.36 32.10 18.88
N VAL A 109 21.48 33.30 19.47
CA VAL A 109 22.52 33.61 20.47
C VAL A 109 22.15 33.13 21.87
N SER A 110 20.89 32.79 22.12
CA SER A 110 20.40 32.23 23.37
C SER A 110 19.38 31.12 23.13
N ARG A 111 19.23 30.22 24.10
CA ARG A 111 18.22 29.15 24.10
C ARG A 111 16.81 29.73 23.98
N LYS A 112 16.49 30.76 24.76
CA LYS A 112 15.24 31.53 24.71
C LYS A 112 14.88 32.03 23.31
N SER A 113 15.86 32.59 22.59
CA SER A 113 15.67 33.10 21.23
C SER A 113 15.27 32.00 20.24
N VAL A 114 15.95 30.84 20.33
CA VAL A 114 15.65 29.68 19.49
C VAL A 114 14.29 29.06 19.82
N ALA A 115 13.97 28.91 21.11
CA ALA A 115 12.69 28.38 21.57
C ALA A 115 11.50 29.27 21.14
N ALA A 116 11.62 30.59 21.28
CA ALA A 116 10.59 31.54 20.87
C ALA A 116 10.31 31.47 19.35
N ALA A 117 11.36 31.40 18.53
CA ALA A 117 11.22 31.23 17.08
C ALA A 117 10.58 29.90 16.69
N ARG A 118 10.99 28.80 17.33
CA ARG A 118 10.40 27.47 17.10
C ARG A 118 8.91 27.44 17.45
N SER A 119 8.52 27.95 18.62
CA SER A 119 7.12 28.03 19.05
C SER A 119 6.24 28.80 18.06
N ARG A 120 6.73 29.92 17.52
CA ARG A 120 5.97 30.74 16.56
C ARG A 120 5.83 30.06 15.20
N ILE A 121 6.89 29.36 14.74
CA ILE A 121 6.81 28.56 13.52
C ILE A 121 5.77 27.43 13.69
N GLU A 122 5.79 26.75 14.83
CA GLU A 122 4.83 25.68 15.14
C GLU A 122 3.38 26.18 15.11
N LEU A 123 3.09 27.33 15.73
CA LEU A 123 1.76 27.95 15.70
C LEU A 123 1.29 28.28 14.27
N ILE A 124 2.17 28.84 13.43
CA ILE A 124 1.86 29.12 12.02
C ILE A 124 1.53 27.82 11.27
N VAL A 125 2.32 26.77 11.47
CA VAL A 125 2.12 25.47 10.81
C VAL A 125 0.81 24.84 11.27
N ILE A 126 0.51 24.86 12.57
CA ILE A 126 -0.73 24.34 13.12
C ILE A 126 -1.93 25.11 12.54
N GLY A 127 -1.89 26.45 12.54
CA GLY A 127 -2.93 27.29 11.96
C GLY A 127 -3.16 27.01 10.47
N ALA A 128 -2.08 26.82 9.70
CA ALA A 128 -2.15 26.47 8.29
C ALA A 128 -2.69 25.04 8.06
N ARG A 129 -2.29 24.08 8.90
CA ARG A 129 -2.75 22.69 8.85
C ARG A 129 -4.25 22.58 9.11
N ASN A 130 -4.81 23.39 10.00
CA ASN A 130 -6.24 23.37 10.31
C ASN A 130 -7.16 23.83 9.17
N LYS A 131 -6.62 24.59 8.23
CA LYS A 131 -7.30 25.00 6.99
C LYS A 131 -7.24 23.93 5.91
N GLN A 132 -6.44 22.87 6.09
CA GLN A 132 -6.36 21.76 5.14
C GLN A 132 -7.53 20.80 5.32
N GLN A 133 -7.91 20.13 4.23
CA GLN A 133 -8.86 19.03 4.31
C GLN A 133 -8.24 17.83 5.05
N PHE A 134 -9.05 17.12 5.83
CA PHE A 134 -8.59 15.89 6.49
C PHE A 134 -8.21 14.83 5.46
N THR A 135 -7.03 14.26 5.63
CA THR A 135 -6.46 13.21 4.78
C THR A 135 -6.55 11.84 5.44
N HIS A 136 -6.55 11.79 6.77
CA HIS A 136 -6.56 10.57 7.57
C HIS A 136 -7.53 10.71 8.74
N PHE A 137 -7.83 9.59 9.39
CA PHE A 137 -8.66 9.55 10.58
C PHE A 137 -8.33 8.32 11.41
N LEU A 138 -8.54 8.40 12.72
CA LEU A 138 -8.55 7.22 13.59
C LEU A 138 -9.94 6.59 13.56
N SER A 139 -10.01 5.26 13.53
CA SER A 139 -11.29 4.56 13.42
C SER A 139 -11.34 3.23 14.15
N VAL A 140 -12.54 2.87 14.59
CA VAL A 140 -12.87 1.53 15.09
C VAL A 140 -13.73 0.82 14.03
N PRO A 141 -13.28 -0.31 13.46
CA PRO A 141 -14.08 -1.04 12.49
C PRO A 141 -15.29 -1.71 13.16
N LEU A 142 -16.44 -1.69 12.46
CA LEU A 142 -17.70 -2.31 12.90
C LEU A 142 -18.08 -3.51 12.02
N ASN A 143 -17.08 -4.15 11.42
CA ASN A 143 -17.26 -5.24 10.47
C ASN A 143 -17.43 -6.63 11.14
N THR A 144 -17.95 -6.67 12.36
CA THR A 144 -18.24 -7.93 13.04
C THR A 144 -19.46 -8.60 12.43
N ALA A 145 -19.48 -9.94 12.41
CA ALA A 145 -20.53 -10.70 11.74
C ALA A 145 -21.94 -10.35 12.23
N GLU A 146 -22.11 -10.06 13.53
CA GLU A 146 -23.39 -9.63 14.09
C GLU A 146 -23.83 -8.25 13.56
N ILE A 147 -22.96 -7.24 13.66
CA ILE A 147 -23.28 -5.88 13.24
C ILE A 147 -23.53 -5.83 11.74
N LEU A 148 -22.70 -6.49 10.93
CA LEU A 148 -22.89 -6.53 9.48
C LEU A 148 -24.22 -7.19 9.10
N LYS A 149 -24.57 -8.31 9.73
CA LYS A 149 -25.84 -8.99 9.47
C LYS A 149 -27.03 -8.08 9.78
N ARG A 150 -26.99 -7.37 10.91
CA ARG A 150 -28.06 -6.44 11.31
C ARG A 150 -28.09 -5.18 10.45
N PHE A 151 -26.95 -4.65 10.03
CA PHE A 151 -26.87 -3.54 9.09
C PHE A 151 -27.44 -3.89 7.71
N VAL A 152 -27.11 -5.06 7.17
CA VAL A 152 -27.68 -5.54 5.90
C VAL A 152 -29.18 -5.72 6.02
N ALA A 153 -29.67 -6.31 7.12
CA ALA A 153 -31.09 -6.44 7.38
C ALA A 153 -31.80 -5.09 7.50
N PHE A 154 -31.20 -4.11 8.18
CA PHE A 154 -31.70 -2.73 8.23
C PHE A 154 -31.80 -2.14 6.82
N ARG A 155 -30.74 -2.22 6.01
CA ARG A 155 -30.73 -1.72 4.63
C ARG A 155 -31.85 -2.34 3.80
N GLU A 156 -32.00 -3.66 3.82
CA GLU A 156 -33.06 -4.36 3.09
C GLU A 156 -34.46 -3.92 3.54
N GLN A 157 -34.67 -3.76 4.84
CA GLN A 157 -35.95 -3.32 5.40
C GLN A 157 -36.28 -1.87 5.02
N VAL A 158 -35.30 -0.98 5.03
CA VAL A 158 -35.45 0.41 4.58
C VAL A 158 -35.80 0.43 3.08
N LEU A 159 -35.09 -0.32 2.24
CA LEU A 159 -35.34 -0.35 0.79
C LEU A 159 -36.71 -0.95 0.40
N THR A 160 -37.22 -1.91 1.18
CA THR A 160 -38.43 -2.67 0.81
C THR A 160 -39.71 -2.22 1.50
N LYS A 161 -39.63 -1.71 2.74
CA LYS A 161 -40.81 -1.43 3.58
C LYS A 161 -41.22 0.04 3.62
N LEU A 162 -40.40 0.95 3.08
CA LEU A 162 -40.77 2.37 3.00
C LEU A 162 -41.89 2.61 1.97
N PRO A 163 -42.85 3.52 2.27
CA PRO A 163 -43.80 4.00 1.27
C PRO A 163 -43.08 4.62 0.07
N ALA A 164 -43.69 4.56 -1.12
CA ALA A 164 -43.05 4.99 -2.37
C ALA A 164 -42.49 6.42 -2.33
N ALA A 165 -43.16 7.33 -1.61
CA ALA A 165 -42.75 8.73 -1.47
C ALA A 165 -41.45 8.94 -0.67
N PHE A 166 -41.04 7.96 0.16
CA PHE A 166 -39.88 8.04 1.06
C PHE A 166 -38.79 7.03 0.70
N ARG A 167 -38.83 6.47 -0.51
CA ARG A 167 -37.81 5.51 -0.96
C ARG A 167 -36.48 6.22 -1.15
N VAL A 168 -35.45 5.64 -0.54
CA VAL A 168 -34.06 6.06 -0.69
C VAL A 168 -33.32 5.10 -1.63
N ASP A 169 -32.35 5.62 -2.36
CA ASP A 169 -31.54 4.84 -3.30
C ASP A 169 -30.54 3.94 -2.54
N GLU A 170 -30.33 2.71 -3.02
CA GLU A 170 -29.40 1.76 -2.39
C GLU A 170 -27.97 2.29 -2.35
N SER A 171 -27.55 3.05 -3.36
CA SER A 171 -26.20 3.64 -3.44
C SER A 171 -25.92 4.67 -2.34
N LEU A 172 -26.95 5.16 -1.64
CA LEU A 172 -26.75 6.05 -0.49
C LEU A 172 -26.22 5.31 0.73
N PHE A 173 -26.36 3.98 0.80
CA PHE A 173 -25.91 3.20 1.95
C PHE A 173 -24.39 2.99 1.95
N GLN A 174 -23.81 3.02 3.15
CA GLN A 174 -22.43 2.65 3.37
C GLN A 174 -22.18 1.20 2.97
N GLN A 175 -20.98 0.92 2.43
CA GLN A 175 -20.56 -0.45 2.18
C GLN A 175 -20.30 -1.17 3.51
N PRO A 176 -20.81 -2.40 3.71
CA PRO A 176 -20.63 -3.16 4.96
C PRO A 176 -19.16 -3.20 5.44
N GLU A 177 -18.21 -3.41 4.52
CA GLU A 177 -16.79 -3.51 4.82
C GLU A 177 -16.16 -2.17 5.26
N LYS A 178 -16.85 -1.06 5.00
CA LYS A 178 -16.43 0.30 5.35
C LYS A 178 -17.15 0.84 6.58
N LEU A 179 -17.97 0.04 7.26
CA LEU A 179 -18.65 0.47 8.48
C LEU A 179 -17.63 0.65 9.61
N HIS A 180 -17.53 1.86 10.16
CA HIS A 180 -16.59 2.22 11.22
C HIS A 180 -17.10 3.39 12.06
N ILE A 181 -16.55 3.52 13.26
CA ILE A 181 -16.64 4.72 14.11
C ILE A 181 -15.41 5.58 13.83
N THR A 182 -15.58 6.87 13.62
CA THR A 182 -14.45 7.82 13.52
C THR A 182 -14.15 8.41 14.89
N LEU A 183 -12.89 8.36 15.34
CA LEU A 183 -12.46 8.89 16.63
C LEU A 183 -11.81 10.27 16.51
N CYS A 184 -10.96 10.48 15.51
CA CYS A 184 -10.40 11.79 15.22
C CYS A 184 -10.04 11.91 13.74
N THR A 185 -9.96 13.13 13.24
CA THR A 185 -9.58 13.43 11.86
C THR A 185 -8.26 14.19 11.83
N LEU A 186 -7.38 13.78 10.92
CA LEU A 186 -6.01 14.26 10.84
C LEU A 186 -5.72 14.79 9.43
N ALA A 187 -4.95 15.87 9.38
CA ALA A 187 -4.44 16.44 8.15
C ALA A 187 -2.94 16.14 8.08
N LEU A 188 -2.59 14.91 7.70
CA LEU A 188 -1.21 14.43 7.59
C LEU A 188 -0.70 14.67 6.16
N MET A 189 0.39 15.41 6.02
CA MET A 189 0.86 16.00 4.76
C MET A 189 2.02 15.21 4.13
N ASP A 190 2.82 14.50 4.93
CA ASP A 190 3.98 13.75 4.44
C ASP A 190 4.32 12.52 5.34
N ASN A 191 5.57 12.02 5.25
CA ASN A 191 6.00 10.68 5.72
C ASN A 191 6.09 10.74 7.20
N GLU A 192 6.74 11.79 7.64
CA GLU A 192 7.09 12.04 9.01
C GLU A 192 5.83 12.40 9.80
N ASP A 193 4.90 13.18 9.23
CA ASP A 193 3.58 13.39 9.83
C ASP A 193 2.86 12.06 10.12
N ARG A 194 2.92 11.12 9.18
CA ARG A 194 2.23 9.84 9.32
C ARG A 194 3.00 8.85 10.18
N ALA A 195 4.34 8.97 10.21
CA ALA A 195 5.21 8.21 11.11
C ALA A 195 4.95 8.61 12.54
N SER A 196 4.94 9.93 12.78
CA SER A 196 4.55 10.54 14.03
C SER A 196 3.14 10.09 14.43
N ALA A 197 2.14 10.19 13.55
CA ALA A 197 0.77 9.76 13.88
C ALA A 197 0.67 8.28 14.25
N ALA A 198 1.41 7.39 13.57
CA ALA A 198 1.43 5.98 13.89
C ALA A 198 2.13 5.70 15.22
N GLN A 199 3.24 6.38 15.49
CA GLN A 199 3.96 6.26 16.75
C GLN A 199 3.11 6.77 17.91
N ILE A 200 2.45 7.93 17.76
CA ILE A 200 1.53 8.47 18.77
C ILE A 200 0.38 7.50 19.04
N LEU A 201 -0.18 6.86 18.00
CA LEU A 201 -1.20 5.82 18.19
C LEU A 201 -0.66 4.62 18.97
N GLN A 202 0.60 4.23 18.73
CA GLN A 202 1.28 3.17 19.47
C GLN A 202 1.49 3.58 20.93
N ASP A 203 1.91 4.82 21.19
CA ASP A 203 2.09 5.35 22.54
C ASP A 203 0.75 5.41 23.31
N CYS A 204 -0.35 5.77 22.63
CA CYS A 204 -1.70 5.70 23.19
C CYS A 204 -2.07 4.28 23.66
N GLN A 205 -1.55 3.23 23.01
CA GLN A 205 -1.81 1.86 23.43
C GLN A 205 -1.32 1.61 24.86
N ASP A 206 -0.09 2.07 25.16
CA ASP A 206 0.54 1.85 26.45
C ASP A 206 0.07 2.86 27.50
N THR A 207 -0.13 4.12 27.11
CA THR A 207 -0.40 5.22 28.05
C THR A 207 -1.88 5.46 28.34
N ILE A 208 -2.77 5.07 27.42
CA ILE A 208 -4.21 5.37 27.52
C ILE A 208 -5.02 4.08 27.50
N LEU A 209 -4.86 3.24 26.48
CA LEU A 209 -5.74 2.10 26.24
C LEU A 209 -5.51 0.98 27.26
N ARG A 210 -4.26 0.60 27.53
CA ARG A 210 -3.96 -0.47 28.49
C ARG A 210 -4.44 -0.13 29.91
N PRO A 211 -4.15 1.06 30.48
CA PRO A 211 -4.69 1.43 31.80
C PRO A 211 -6.22 1.44 31.84
N LEU A 212 -6.88 1.94 30.79
CA LEU A 212 -8.35 1.95 30.71
C LEU A 212 -8.94 0.53 30.68
N LEU A 213 -8.30 -0.40 29.98
CA LEU A 213 -8.74 -1.79 29.90
C LEU A 213 -8.51 -2.53 31.23
N GLU A 214 -7.44 -2.21 31.96
CA GLU A 214 -7.17 -2.75 33.29
C GLU A 214 -8.18 -2.24 34.34
N GLU A 215 -8.57 -0.97 34.26
CA GLU A 215 -9.54 -0.34 35.18
C GLU A 215 -10.99 -0.73 34.87
N SER A 216 -11.39 -0.67 33.59
CA SER A 216 -12.79 -0.79 33.16
C SER A 216 -13.15 -2.12 32.51
N GLY A 217 -12.17 -3.00 32.28
CA GLY A 217 -12.37 -4.25 31.54
C GLY A 217 -12.50 -4.07 30.01
N PRO A 218 -13.00 -5.09 29.29
CA PRO A 218 -13.13 -5.04 27.84
C PRO A 218 -13.99 -3.86 27.36
N MET A 219 -13.54 -3.20 26.29
CA MET A 219 -14.24 -2.06 25.72
C MET A 219 -15.44 -2.52 24.89
N GLU A 220 -16.57 -2.70 25.55
CA GLU A 220 -17.85 -3.04 24.92
C GLU A 220 -18.54 -1.82 24.31
N ILE A 221 -19.14 -2.02 23.14
CA ILE A 221 -19.95 -1.01 22.45
C ILE A 221 -21.31 -1.59 22.07
N HIS A 222 -22.36 -0.79 22.21
CA HIS A 222 -23.70 -1.09 21.69
C HIS A 222 -24.02 -0.10 20.57
N VAL A 223 -24.25 -0.61 19.36
CA VAL A 223 -24.65 0.20 18.21
C VAL A 223 -26.18 0.20 18.13
N ARG A 224 -26.81 1.30 18.54
CA ARG A 224 -28.27 1.36 18.63
C ARG A 224 -28.85 2.75 18.38
N GLY A 225 -29.94 2.77 17.63
CA GLY A 225 -30.71 3.95 17.29
C GLY A 225 -30.06 4.77 16.18
N LEU A 226 -30.82 5.74 15.69
CA LEU A 226 -30.47 6.57 14.54
C LEU A 226 -30.47 8.04 14.90
N GLU A 227 -29.52 8.78 14.32
CA GLU A 227 -29.42 10.24 14.35
C GLU A 227 -28.98 10.75 12.97
N TYR A 228 -29.11 12.05 12.75
CA TYR A 228 -28.79 12.70 11.48
C TYR A 228 -28.01 14.00 11.72
N MET A 229 -27.34 14.52 10.67
CA MET A 229 -26.36 15.61 10.81
C MET A 229 -26.95 17.02 10.72
N ASN A 230 -28.05 17.21 9.99
CA ASN A 230 -28.72 18.50 9.80
C ASN A 230 -29.97 18.58 10.71
N ASP A 231 -30.62 19.74 10.84
CA ASP A 231 -31.76 19.89 11.77
C ASP A 231 -33.13 19.41 11.20
N ASP A 232 -33.25 19.23 9.88
CA ASP A 232 -34.50 18.81 9.23
C ASP A 232 -34.48 17.33 8.80
N PRO A 233 -35.35 16.47 9.37
CA PRO A 233 -35.43 15.06 8.98
C PRO A 233 -35.96 14.84 7.57
N HIS A 234 -36.57 15.84 6.92
CA HIS A 234 -36.99 15.77 5.52
C HIS A 234 -35.88 16.12 4.53
N SER A 235 -34.73 16.62 5.04
CA SER A 235 -33.59 17.06 4.23
C SER A 235 -32.26 16.64 4.88
N VAL A 236 -32.02 15.33 4.89
CA VAL A 236 -30.85 14.72 5.54
C VAL A 236 -29.71 14.50 4.55
N ASP A 237 -28.51 14.93 4.93
CA ASP A 237 -27.27 14.59 4.23
C ASP A 237 -26.64 13.29 4.71
N VAL A 238 -26.64 13.08 6.03
CA VAL A 238 -25.99 11.93 6.66
C VAL A 238 -26.90 11.39 7.75
N LEU A 239 -27.20 10.09 7.66
CA LEU A 239 -27.86 9.31 8.71
C LEU A 239 -26.84 8.35 9.30
N TYR A 240 -26.73 8.33 10.62
CA TYR A 240 -25.74 7.53 11.35
C TYR A 240 -26.36 6.78 12.52
N ALA A 241 -25.73 5.67 12.89
CA ALA A 241 -26.04 4.95 14.12
C ALA A 241 -25.35 5.61 15.31
N LYS A 242 -26.03 5.62 16.46
CA LYS A 242 -25.43 6.04 17.73
C LYS A 242 -24.61 4.90 18.33
N ILE A 243 -23.58 5.27 19.08
CA ILE A 243 -22.69 4.34 19.78
C ILE A 243 -22.82 4.60 21.28
N GLU A 244 -23.23 3.58 22.02
CA GLU A 244 -23.30 3.63 23.48
C GLU A 244 -22.08 2.87 24.05
N SER A 245 -21.15 3.61 24.66
CA SER A 245 -20.00 3.06 25.40
C SER A 245 -19.28 4.14 26.20
N SER A 246 -19.27 4.03 27.53
CA SER A 246 -18.53 4.94 28.40
C SER A 246 -17.01 4.76 28.26
N THR A 247 -16.54 3.53 28.15
CA THR A 247 -15.10 3.21 28.04
C THR A 247 -14.52 3.66 26.70
N LEU A 248 -15.23 3.43 25.58
CA LEU A 248 -14.77 3.94 24.28
C LEU A 248 -14.82 5.46 24.24
N GLN A 249 -15.82 6.10 24.86
CA GLN A 249 -15.90 7.56 24.94
C GLN A 249 -14.70 8.13 25.69
N ALA A 250 -14.36 7.58 26.86
CA ALA A 250 -13.19 8.01 27.63
C ALA A 250 -11.88 7.79 26.86
N ALA A 251 -11.75 6.66 26.15
CA ALA A 251 -10.59 6.40 25.30
C ALA A 251 -10.50 7.42 24.14
N ALA A 252 -11.61 7.68 23.46
CA ALA A 252 -11.67 8.61 22.34
C ALA A 252 -11.28 10.04 22.75
N ASP A 253 -11.83 10.54 23.87
CA ASP A 253 -11.54 11.88 24.38
C ASP A 253 -10.07 11.98 24.83
N ARG A 254 -9.54 11.00 25.58
CA ARG A 254 -8.12 10.99 25.99
C ARG A 254 -7.17 10.91 24.79
N MET A 255 -7.50 10.09 23.79
CA MET A 255 -6.70 9.99 22.57
C MET A 255 -6.76 11.29 21.77
N TYR A 256 -7.93 11.93 21.69
CA TYR A 256 -8.09 13.23 21.03
C TYR A 256 -7.19 14.28 21.68
N ASP A 257 -7.20 14.37 23.02
CA ASP A 257 -6.34 15.27 23.78
C ASP A 257 -4.86 14.95 23.61
N TYR A 258 -4.50 13.67 23.59
CA TYR A 258 -3.12 13.24 23.40
C TYR A 258 -2.59 13.62 22.01
N PHE A 259 -3.36 13.38 20.95
CA PHE A 259 -2.97 13.79 19.60
C PHE A 259 -2.88 15.33 19.45
N ILE A 260 -3.70 16.10 20.18
CA ILE A 260 -3.57 17.57 20.26
C ILE A 260 -2.25 17.95 20.92
N SER A 261 -1.91 17.33 22.06
CA SER A 261 -0.67 17.62 22.79
C SER A 261 0.60 17.34 21.98
N LYS A 262 0.49 16.47 20.97
CA LYS A 262 1.58 16.11 20.05
C LYS A 262 1.63 16.97 18.78
N GLY A 263 0.80 18.01 18.68
CA GLY A 263 0.86 19.02 17.61
C GLY A 263 0.29 18.58 16.26
N LEU A 264 -0.31 17.38 16.15
CA LEU A 264 -0.89 16.89 14.89
C LEU A 264 -2.32 17.37 14.65
N MET A 265 -2.94 17.99 15.64
CA MET A 265 -4.30 18.51 15.57
C MET A 265 -4.52 19.65 16.57
N GLN A 266 -5.57 20.45 16.35
CA GLN A 266 -6.08 21.40 17.34
C GLN A 266 -7.43 20.95 17.88
N ARG A 267 -7.71 21.38 19.12
CA ARG A 267 -9.02 21.25 19.74
C ARG A 267 -10.05 22.03 18.91
N LYS A 268 -11.05 21.32 18.40
CA LYS A 268 -12.22 21.89 17.71
C LYS A 268 -13.52 21.65 18.47
N TYR A 269 -13.54 20.60 19.28
CA TYR A 269 -14.68 20.18 20.07
C TYR A 269 -14.19 19.78 21.46
N ASP A 270 -15.07 19.90 22.44
CA ASP A 270 -14.76 19.50 23.83
C ASP A 270 -14.76 17.98 23.98
N HIS A 271 -15.58 17.28 23.19
CA HIS A 271 -15.73 15.82 23.22
C HIS A 271 -15.86 15.20 21.82
N VAL A 272 -15.43 13.95 21.67
CA VAL A 272 -15.57 13.18 20.43
C VAL A 272 -17.00 12.62 20.30
N LYS A 273 -17.74 13.02 19.26
CA LYS A 273 -19.06 12.42 18.98
C LYS A 273 -18.92 11.04 18.34
N LEU A 274 -19.16 9.97 19.11
CA LEU A 274 -19.13 8.60 18.60
C LEU A 274 -20.37 8.28 17.76
N HIS A 275 -20.16 8.00 16.48
CA HIS A 275 -21.22 7.62 15.54
C HIS A 275 -20.66 6.76 14.40
N ALA A 276 -21.55 6.01 13.73
CA ALA A 276 -21.21 5.26 12.53
C ALA A 276 -22.13 5.64 11.36
N THR A 277 -21.56 6.20 10.30
CA THR A 277 -22.32 6.62 9.11
C THR A 277 -22.94 5.42 8.39
N LEU A 278 -24.27 5.43 8.25
CA LEU A 278 -25.04 4.37 7.59
C LEU A 278 -25.46 4.77 6.19
N ILE A 279 -25.92 6.02 6.01
CA ILE A 279 -26.41 6.56 4.75
C ILE A 279 -25.81 7.95 4.55
N ASN A 280 -25.35 8.25 3.34
CA ASN A 280 -24.75 9.54 3.01
C ASN A 280 -25.15 9.99 1.60
N SER A 281 -25.63 11.23 1.47
CA SER A 281 -26.04 11.85 0.21
C SER A 281 -24.91 11.87 -0.83
N LEU A 282 -23.65 11.89 -0.39
CA LEU A 282 -22.46 11.85 -1.26
C LEU A 282 -22.14 10.47 -1.83
N PHE A 283 -22.71 9.39 -1.30
CA PHE A 283 -22.45 8.02 -1.80
C PHE A 283 -23.19 7.71 -3.10
N ARG A 284 -24.18 8.55 -3.46
CA ARG A 284 -25.00 8.39 -4.66
C ARG A 284 -24.15 8.03 -5.89
N ALA A 285 -24.47 6.90 -6.50
CA ALA A 285 -23.90 6.53 -7.79
C ALA A 285 -24.53 7.44 -8.87
N GLY A 286 -23.71 8.08 -9.70
CA GLY A 286 -24.23 8.91 -10.79
C GLY A 286 -24.79 8.03 -11.89
N GLU A 287 -26.11 8.02 -12.09
CA GLU A 287 -26.69 7.65 -13.38
C GLU A 287 -26.48 8.81 -14.36
N ALA A 288 -25.45 8.72 -15.19
CA ALA A 288 -25.41 9.39 -16.49
C ALA A 288 -24.35 8.72 -17.36
N GLU A 289 -24.82 8.02 -18.39
CA GLU A 289 -24.05 7.83 -19.62
C GLU A 289 -23.52 9.21 -20.09
N GLY A 290 -22.20 9.35 -20.21
CA GLY A 290 -21.60 10.31 -21.15
C GLY A 290 -21.38 11.77 -20.72
N ILE A 291 -21.44 12.15 -19.44
CA ILE A 291 -21.02 13.52 -19.03
C ILE A 291 -20.03 13.45 -17.87
N GLU A 292 -18.76 13.78 -18.15
CA GLU A 292 -17.74 14.08 -17.13
C GLU A 292 -18.11 15.39 -16.41
N LEU A 293 -18.71 15.28 -15.23
CA LEU A 293 -18.86 16.41 -14.32
C LEU A 293 -17.58 16.57 -13.50
N LYS A 294 -17.00 17.79 -13.53
CA LYS A 294 -15.82 18.16 -12.73
C LYS A 294 -16.10 17.93 -11.24
N ASP A 295 -15.11 17.44 -10.51
CA ASP A 295 -15.15 17.09 -9.07
C ASP A 295 -15.71 18.17 -8.11
N ALA A 296 -15.83 19.42 -8.56
CA ALA A 296 -16.31 20.54 -7.75
C ALA A 296 -17.84 20.58 -7.53
N GLU A 297 -18.64 19.78 -8.24
CA GLU A 297 -20.11 19.89 -8.19
C GLU A 297 -20.85 18.54 -8.11
N ARG A 298 -20.41 17.58 -7.26
CA ARG A 298 -21.39 16.63 -6.71
C ARG A 298 -22.28 17.38 -5.73
N LYS A 299 -23.28 18.08 -6.26
CA LYS A 299 -24.29 18.79 -5.47
C LYS A 299 -24.88 17.77 -4.48
N ARG A 300 -24.79 18.02 -3.17
CA ARG A 300 -25.40 17.15 -2.16
C ARG A 300 -26.91 17.17 -2.40
N ILE A 301 -27.45 16.03 -2.83
CA ILE A 301 -28.89 15.86 -2.93
C ILE A 301 -29.32 15.14 -1.66
N ALA A 302 -29.84 15.90 -0.72
CA ALA A 302 -30.39 15.40 0.54
C ALA A 302 -31.51 14.39 0.26
N PHE A 303 -31.80 13.55 1.26
CA PHE A 303 -32.89 12.58 1.22
C PHE A 303 -33.80 12.76 2.44
N ASP A 304 -35.06 12.38 2.30
CA ASP A 304 -36.02 12.40 3.39
C ASP A 304 -35.81 11.15 4.26
N ALA A 305 -35.43 11.36 5.52
CA ALA A 305 -35.21 10.30 6.50
C ALA A 305 -36.33 10.23 7.56
N SER A 306 -37.37 11.08 7.47
CA SER A 306 -38.44 11.19 8.48
C SER A 306 -39.09 9.83 8.77
N GLU A 307 -39.44 9.10 7.72
CA GLU A 307 -40.08 7.79 7.84
C GLU A 307 -39.10 6.69 8.28
N ILE A 308 -37.82 6.79 7.91
CA ILE A 308 -36.76 5.90 8.39
C ILE A 308 -36.61 6.07 9.91
N LEU A 309 -36.55 7.31 10.39
CA LEU A 309 -36.47 7.64 11.81
C LEU A 309 -37.72 7.19 12.58
N ARG A 310 -38.91 7.36 11.99
CA ARG A 310 -40.17 6.92 12.61
C ARG A 310 -40.23 5.41 12.83
N LEU A 311 -39.81 4.62 11.83
CA LEU A 311 -39.89 3.16 11.86
C LEU A 311 -38.69 2.50 12.56
N TYR A 312 -37.50 3.06 12.38
CA TYR A 312 -36.24 2.44 12.77
C TYR A 312 -35.37 3.32 13.70
N GLY A 313 -35.90 4.41 14.25
CA GLY A 313 -35.14 5.34 15.10
C GLY A 313 -34.49 4.70 16.33
N ASN A 314 -35.04 3.57 16.82
CA ASN A 314 -34.50 2.80 17.95
C ASN A 314 -33.90 1.44 17.53
N TYR A 315 -33.58 1.27 16.24
CA TYR A 315 -33.08 0.01 15.68
C TYR A 315 -31.80 -0.46 16.38
N ASP A 316 -31.72 -1.75 16.66
CA ASP A 316 -30.58 -2.36 17.36
C ASP A 316 -29.66 -3.11 16.39
N PHE A 317 -28.47 -2.55 16.17
CA PHE A 317 -27.44 -3.11 15.31
C PHE A 317 -26.51 -4.09 16.05
N GLY A 318 -26.71 -4.31 17.35
CA GLY A 318 -26.00 -5.30 18.14
C GLY A 318 -24.84 -4.75 18.95
N ARG A 319 -24.14 -5.66 19.63
CA ARG A 319 -23.02 -5.36 20.53
C ARG A 319 -21.73 -5.96 20.01
N THR A 320 -20.61 -5.33 20.32
CA THR A 320 -19.29 -5.90 20.05
C THR A 320 -18.26 -5.37 21.04
N ILE A 321 -17.13 -6.07 21.13
CA ILE A 321 -15.94 -5.61 21.85
C ILE A 321 -14.99 -4.98 20.83
N VAL A 322 -14.45 -3.81 21.17
CA VAL A 322 -13.41 -3.14 20.38
C VAL A 322 -12.10 -3.91 20.53
N LYS A 323 -11.57 -4.41 19.40
CA LYS A 323 -10.31 -5.17 19.36
C LYS A 323 -9.15 -4.40 18.77
N GLU A 324 -9.46 -3.37 17.98
CA GLU A 324 -8.47 -2.66 17.18
C GLU A 324 -8.92 -1.22 16.93
N ILE A 325 -7.93 -0.32 16.87
CA ILE A 325 -8.09 1.07 16.42
C ILE A 325 -7.12 1.29 15.27
N HIS A 326 -7.61 1.89 14.18
CA HIS A 326 -6.89 2.02 12.93
C HIS A 326 -6.62 3.49 12.62
N LEU A 327 -5.37 3.80 12.26
CA LEU A 327 -5.05 5.00 11.47
C LEU A 327 -5.37 4.75 10.00
N SER A 328 -6.48 5.32 9.54
CA SER A 328 -7.11 5.09 8.25
C SER A 328 -6.93 6.28 7.32
N GLN A 329 -6.76 6.02 6.02
CA GLN A 329 -6.66 7.06 5.00
C GLN A 329 -8.02 7.30 4.35
N ARG A 330 -8.41 8.58 4.23
CA ARG A 330 -9.63 9.00 3.55
C ARG A 330 -9.55 8.65 2.05
N PHE A 331 -10.65 8.14 1.50
CA PHE A 331 -10.77 7.69 0.10
C PHE A 331 -9.85 6.51 -0.29
N SER A 332 -9.26 5.79 0.68
CA SER A 332 -8.53 4.56 0.39
C SER A 332 -9.50 3.43 0.01
N THR A 333 -9.26 2.80 -1.13
CA THR A 333 -10.00 1.62 -1.63
C THR A 333 -9.22 0.36 -1.28
N SER A 334 -9.14 0.04 0.01
CA SER A 334 -8.17 -0.93 0.55
C SER A 334 -8.34 -2.39 0.08
N LEU A 335 -9.54 -2.89 -0.24
CA LEU A 335 -9.69 -4.34 -0.53
C LEU A 335 -9.61 -4.75 -2.00
N ILE A 336 -9.95 -3.85 -2.93
CA ILE A 336 -10.07 -4.22 -4.36
C ILE A 336 -8.74 -4.07 -5.11
N ILE A 337 -7.92 -3.08 -4.75
CA ILE A 337 -6.69 -2.78 -5.48
C ILE A 337 -5.49 -3.55 -4.93
N GLU A 338 -5.41 -3.77 -3.61
CA GLU A 338 -4.26 -4.47 -3.00
C GLU A 338 -4.32 -6.00 -3.17
N GLY A 339 -5.50 -6.56 -3.42
CA GLY A 339 -5.70 -8.00 -3.55
C GLY A 339 -5.50 -8.76 -2.24
N GLY A 340 -5.53 -10.09 -2.30
CA GLY A 340 -5.40 -10.95 -1.12
C GLY A 340 -4.04 -10.79 -0.41
N GLN A 341 -4.06 -10.70 0.91
CA GLN A 341 -2.87 -10.53 1.77
C GLN A 341 -2.56 -11.83 2.52
N PHE A 342 -1.30 -12.25 2.55
CA PHE A 342 -0.86 -13.39 3.34
C PHE A 342 -0.56 -12.94 4.77
N ARG A 343 -1.26 -13.52 5.75
CA ARG A 343 -1.23 -13.04 7.15
C ARG A 343 -0.57 -13.99 8.14
N LYS A 344 -0.24 -15.23 7.76
CA LYS A 344 0.43 -16.17 8.67
C LYS A 344 1.87 -15.73 8.91
N ASN A 345 2.37 -15.94 10.13
CA ASN A 345 3.72 -15.59 10.52
C ASN A 345 4.68 -16.79 10.43
N THR A 346 4.64 -17.52 9.31
CA THR A 346 5.52 -18.68 9.09
C THR A 346 6.99 -18.22 9.07
N ARG A 347 7.85 -18.89 9.83
CA ARG A 347 9.29 -18.63 9.88
C ARG A 347 10.05 -19.39 8.80
N CYS A 348 11.20 -18.85 8.43
CA CYS A 348 12.15 -19.38 7.46
C CYS A 348 13.52 -19.68 8.08
N ASP A 349 13.61 -19.74 9.41
CA ASP A 349 14.87 -19.98 10.11
C ASP A 349 15.57 -21.24 9.57
N GLY A 350 16.85 -21.10 9.20
CA GLY A 350 17.65 -22.17 8.62
C GLY A 350 17.34 -22.53 7.16
N LYS A 351 16.37 -21.87 6.51
CA LYS A 351 16.03 -22.14 5.09
C LYS A 351 16.86 -21.28 4.15
N VAL A 352 17.32 -21.87 3.04
CA VAL A 352 18.02 -21.19 1.94
C VAL A 352 17.07 -20.91 0.81
N ILE A 353 17.03 -19.65 0.39
CA ILE A 353 16.02 -19.10 -0.50
C ILE A 353 16.70 -18.42 -1.68
N LEU A 354 16.36 -18.82 -2.90
CA LEU A 354 16.89 -18.23 -4.12
C LEU A 354 15.79 -17.50 -4.89
N ILE A 355 16.00 -16.21 -5.18
CA ILE A 355 15.02 -15.36 -5.89
C ILE A 355 15.67 -14.73 -7.12
N THR A 356 15.11 -15.00 -8.30
CA THR A 356 15.57 -14.37 -9.55
C THR A 356 14.97 -12.96 -9.70
N GLY A 357 15.77 -11.98 -10.15
CA GLY A 357 15.29 -10.62 -10.43
C GLY A 357 14.82 -9.86 -9.18
N ALA A 358 15.52 -10.05 -8.06
CA ALA A 358 15.15 -9.53 -6.75
C ALA A 358 15.76 -8.15 -6.41
N ASN A 359 16.27 -7.42 -7.39
CA ASN A 359 16.85 -6.08 -7.19
C ASN A 359 15.80 -4.94 -7.25
N THR A 360 14.57 -5.22 -7.66
CA THR A 360 13.49 -4.23 -7.74
C THR A 360 12.11 -4.90 -7.61
N GLY A 361 11.08 -4.09 -7.41
CA GLY A 361 9.67 -4.50 -7.48
C GLY A 361 9.33 -5.69 -6.58
N ILE A 362 8.52 -6.61 -7.11
CA ILE A 362 7.97 -7.77 -6.38
C ILE A 362 9.09 -8.65 -5.81
N GLY A 363 10.16 -8.88 -6.57
CA GLY A 363 11.26 -9.73 -6.14
C GLY A 363 12.01 -9.15 -4.94
N LYS A 364 12.24 -7.84 -4.91
CA LYS A 364 12.88 -7.14 -3.78
C LYS A 364 12.03 -7.21 -2.52
N GLU A 365 10.72 -6.98 -2.63
CA GLU A 365 9.80 -7.09 -1.48
C GLU A 365 9.68 -8.53 -0.98
N THR A 366 9.65 -9.51 -1.90
CA THR A 366 9.65 -10.93 -1.54
C THR A 366 10.92 -11.28 -0.76
N ALA A 367 12.10 -10.80 -1.22
CA ALA A 367 13.36 -10.99 -0.52
C ALA A 367 13.35 -10.38 0.89
N ARG A 368 12.91 -9.12 1.03
CA ARG A 368 12.83 -8.41 2.32
C ARG A 368 11.95 -9.17 3.32
N GLU A 369 10.78 -9.63 2.88
CA GLU A 369 9.83 -10.34 3.74
C GLU A 369 10.33 -11.72 4.16
N LEU A 370 11.04 -12.44 3.29
CA LEU A 370 11.62 -13.75 3.61
C LEU A 370 12.84 -13.62 4.54
N LEU A 371 13.65 -12.57 4.37
CA LEU A 371 14.75 -12.24 5.28
C LEU A 371 14.24 -11.92 6.69
N LYS A 372 13.19 -11.08 6.81
CA LYS A 372 12.54 -10.79 8.11
C LYS A 372 12.03 -12.03 8.83
N ARG A 373 11.71 -13.08 8.08
CA ARG A 373 11.25 -14.37 8.60
C ARG A 373 12.41 -15.31 8.97
N GLY A 374 13.67 -14.87 8.87
CA GLY A 374 14.86 -15.64 9.25
C GLY A 374 15.47 -16.49 8.13
N GLY A 375 15.04 -16.30 6.89
CA GLY A 375 15.60 -17.02 5.76
C GLY A 375 16.93 -16.44 5.30
N LYS A 376 17.83 -17.32 4.82
CA LYS A 376 19.05 -16.95 4.12
C LYS A 376 18.73 -16.69 2.65
N VAL A 377 18.78 -15.42 2.21
CA VAL A 377 18.20 -14.99 0.93
C VAL A 377 19.28 -14.69 -0.12
N TYR A 378 19.18 -15.33 -1.28
CA TYR A 378 20.00 -15.08 -2.45
C TYR A 378 19.26 -14.23 -3.50
N LEU A 379 19.79 -13.03 -3.77
CA LEU A 379 19.35 -12.16 -4.86
C LEU A 379 20.14 -12.50 -6.13
N ALA A 380 19.54 -13.30 -7.02
CA ALA A 380 20.14 -13.65 -8.30
C ALA A 380 19.69 -12.67 -9.40
N CYS A 381 20.60 -11.78 -9.79
CA CYS A 381 20.29 -10.63 -10.64
C CYS A 381 21.34 -10.43 -11.73
N ARG A 382 20.91 -9.90 -12.89
CA ARG A 382 21.83 -9.61 -14.00
C ARG A 382 22.81 -8.48 -13.69
N SER A 383 22.38 -7.45 -12.97
CA SER A 383 23.22 -6.32 -12.57
C SER A 383 23.60 -6.48 -11.11
N LEU A 384 24.88 -6.77 -10.86
CA LEU A 384 25.43 -6.87 -9.50
C LEU A 384 25.33 -5.54 -8.75
N GLU A 385 25.58 -4.42 -9.44
CA GLU A 385 25.49 -3.07 -8.87
C GLU A 385 24.09 -2.81 -8.27
N ARG A 386 23.04 -2.89 -9.10
CA ARG A 386 21.66 -2.68 -8.65
C ARG A 386 21.20 -3.68 -7.59
N ALA A 387 21.72 -4.91 -7.65
CA ALA A 387 21.41 -5.92 -6.64
C ALA A 387 22.09 -5.64 -5.30
N ASN A 388 23.31 -5.11 -5.31
CA ASN A 388 23.99 -4.66 -4.11
C ASN A 388 23.33 -3.43 -3.49
N GLU A 389 22.87 -2.47 -4.30
CA GLU A 389 22.04 -1.35 -3.82
C GLU A 389 20.78 -1.86 -3.10
N ALA A 390 20.04 -2.75 -3.76
CA ALA A 390 18.84 -3.36 -3.18
C ALA A 390 19.14 -4.12 -1.88
N ARG A 391 20.27 -4.84 -1.81
CA ARG A 391 20.75 -5.49 -0.59
C ARG A 391 20.99 -4.48 0.53
N GLN A 392 21.70 -3.37 0.27
CA GLN A 392 21.97 -2.35 1.28
C GLN A 392 20.69 -1.70 1.80
N GLU A 393 19.74 -1.40 0.91
CA GLU A 393 18.43 -0.89 1.32
C GLU A 393 17.66 -1.88 2.21
N ILE A 394 17.67 -3.17 1.86
CA ILE A 394 17.02 -4.20 2.68
C ILE A 394 17.70 -4.30 4.05
N ILE A 395 19.03 -4.30 4.11
CA ILE A 395 19.77 -4.34 5.38
C ILE A 395 19.40 -3.13 6.23
N ALA A 396 19.42 -1.92 5.66
CA ALA A 396 19.06 -0.69 6.37
C ALA A 396 17.62 -0.72 6.91
N GLN A 397 16.68 -1.33 6.19
CA GLN A 397 15.27 -1.41 6.60
C GLN A 397 14.97 -2.53 7.60
N THR A 398 15.83 -3.56 7.67
CA THR A 398 15.55 -4.78 8.45
C THR A 398 16.49 -5.00 9.62
N GLY A 399 17.70 -4.42 9.57
CA GLY A 399 18.78 -4.73 10.49
C GLY A 399 19.36 -6.14 10.32
N LEU A 400 19.02 -6.85 9.25
CA LEU A 400 19.43 -8.24 8.98
C LEU A 400 20.34 -8.31 7.75
N ASP A 401 21.38 -9.13 7.79
CA ASP A 401 22.44 -9.15 6.79
C ASP A 401 22.69 -10.50 6.10
N ASP A 402 21.91 -11.54 6.42
CA ASP A 402 21.95 -12.86 5.76
C ASP A 402 21.27 -12.86 4.37
N ILE A 403 21.70 -11.90 3.56
CA ILE A 403 21.24 -11.63 2.21
C ILE A 403 22.45 -11.52 1.28
N HIS A 404 22.46 -12.33 0.22
CA HIS A 404 23.62 -12.56 -0.64
C HIS A 404 23.30 -12.21 -2.09
N VAL A 405 24.20 -11.52 -2.78
CA VAL A 405 24.02 -11.14 -4.20
C VAL A 405 24.84 -12.07 -5.09
N ARG A 406 24.23 -12.56 -6.16
CA ARG A 406 24.91 -13.38 -7.19
C ARG A 406 24.48 -12.95 -8.59
N GLU A 407 25.42 -13.01 -9.53
CA GLU A 407 25.16 -12.66 -10.93
C GLU A 407 24.38 -13.79 -11.62
N LEU A 408 23.25 -13.44 -12.25
CA LEU A 408 22.47 -14.36 -13.07
C LEU A 408 21.83 -13.62 -14.24
N ASP A 409 22.26 -13.93 -15.47
CA ASP A 409 21.63 -13.47 -16.69
C ASP A 409 20.81 -14.60 -17.33
N LEU A 410 19.49 -14.54 -17.16
CA LEU A 410 18.56 -15.53 -17.73
C LEU A 410 18.50 -15.51 -19.27
N ALA A 411 19.07 -14.48 -19.92
CA ALA A 411 19.22 -14.42 -21.37
C ALA A 411 20.50 -15.13 -21.88
N SER A 412 21.16 -15.93 -21.03
CA SER A 412 22.39 -16.66 -21.36
C SER A 412 22.45 -18.02 -20.67
N LEU A 413 22.39 -19.11 -21.44
CA LEU A 413 22.49 -20.48 -20.89
C LEU A 413 23.84 -20.72 -20.19
N GLU A 414 24.92 -20.11 -20.70
CA GLU A 414 26.23 -20.13 -20.05
C GLU A 414 26.21 -19.45 -18.68
N SER A 415 25.61 -18.26 -18.57
CA SER A 415 25.45 -17.55 -17.29
C SER A 415 24.68 -18.39 -16.28
N ILE A 416 23.58 -19.03 -16.71
CA ILE A 416 22.76 -19.91 -15.86
C ILE A 416 23.59 -21.08 -15.34
N ARG A 417 24.35 -21.78 -16.21
CA ARG A 417 25.18 -22.92 -15.80
C ARG A 417 26.31 -22.50 -14.86
N LYS A 418 26.96 -21.36 -15.13
CA LYS A 418 27.98 -20.78 -14.25
C LYS A 418 27.41 -20.44 -12.88
N PHE A 419 26.25 -19.79 -12.83
CA PHE A 419 25.55 -19.47 -11.60
C PHE A 419 25.23 -20.73 -10.79
N VAL A 420 24.62 -21.75 -11.40
CA VAL A 420 24.25 -22.99 -10.70
C VAL A 420 25.47 -23.72 -10.17
N LYS A 421 26.56 -23.82 -10.95
CA LYS A 421 27.82 -24.41 -10.48
C LYS A 421 28.37 -23.69 -9.24
N GLY A 422 28.35 -22.36 -9.23
CA GLY A 422 28.78 -21.57 -8.08
C GLY A 422 27.87 -21.78 -6.86
N PHE A 423 26.56 -21.66 -7.05
CA PHE A 423 25.57 -21.83 -5.97
C PHE A 423 25.64 -23.22 -5.32
N LEU A 424 25.75 -24.28 -6.10
CA LEU A 424 25.85 -25.66 -5.59
C LEU A 424 27.17 -25.95 -4.87
N ALA A 425 28.22 -25.18 -5.14
CA ALA A 425 29.50 -25.29 -4.43
C ALA A 425 29.49 -24.51 -3.10
N GLU A 426 28.66 -23.48 -2.99
CA GLU A 426 28.57 -22.61 -1.81
C GLU A 426 27.55 -23.10 -0.78
N GLU A 427 26.39 -23.57 -1.24
CA GLU A 427 25.33 -24.07 -0.37
C GLU A 427 25.24 -25.59 -0.45
N ASP A 428 24.73 -26.22 0.61
CA ASP A 428 24.37 -27.64 0.68
C ASP A 428 22.85 -27.89 0.64
N ARG A 429 22.06 -26.81 0.71
CA ARG A 429 20.58 -26.84 0.70
C ARG A 429 19.95 -25.77 -0.21
N LEU A 430 18.71 -26.01 -0.64
CA LEU A 430 17.84 -25.04 -1.31
C LEU A 430 16.38 -25.38 -0.99
N ASP A 431 15.74 -24.56 -0.16
CA ASP A 431 14.39 -24.81 0.33
C ASP A 431 13.32 -24.12 -0.51
N LEU A 432 13.63 -22.92 -1.03
CA LEU A 432 12.68 -22.12 -1.80
C LEU A 432 13.36 -21.55 -3.06
N LEU A 433 12.86 -21.93 -4.23
CA LEU A 433 13.23 -21.33 -5.52
C LEU A 433 12.09 -20.45 -6.02
N ILE A 434 12.34 -19.15 -6.16
CA ILE A 434 11.35 -18.18 -6.65
C ILE A 434 11.80 -17.64 -8.01
N ASN A 435 11.21 -18.18 -9.07
CA ASN A 435 11.39 -17.76 -10.45
C ASN A 435 10.56 -16.50 -10.71
N ASN A 436 11.05 -15.35 -10.25
CA ASN A 436 10.37 -14.07 -10.27
C ASN A 436 10.74 -13.17 -11.46
N ALA A 437 11.98 -13.26 -11.95
CA ALA A 437 12.46 -12.37 -13.01
C ALA A 437 11.57 -12.41 -14.26
N GLY A 438 11.49 -11.30 -14.98
CA GLY A 438 10.84 -11.30 -16.28
C GLY A 438 10.96 -9.99 -17.03
N VAL A 439 10.71 -10.07 -18.32
CA VAL A 439 10.63 -8.96 -19.26
C VAL A 439 9.28 -8.99 -19.97
N MET A 440 8.75 -7.83 -20.36
CA MET A 440 7.42 -7.71 -20.96
C MET A 440 7.43 -6.75 -22.14
N ALA A 441 6.72 -7.15 -23.19
CA ALA A 441 6.46 -6.36 -24.37
C ALA A 441 7.73 -5.72 -24.96
N CYS A 442 8.82 -6.50 -25.01
CA CYS A 442 10.06 -6.06 -25.62
C CYS A 442 9.89 -5.94 -27.15
N PRO A 443 10.61 -5.02 -27.82
CA PRO A 443 10.85 -5.15 -29.26
C PRO A 443 11.47 -6.51 -29.56
N LYS A 444 11.32 -6.99 -30.81
CA LYS A 444 11.92 -8.26 -31.22
C LYS A 444 13.44 -8.19 -30.99
N ALA A 445 13.91 -9.05 -30.10
CA ALA A 445 15.32 -9.21 -29.77
C ALA A 445 15.56 -10.69 -29.45
N LEU A 446 16.83 -11.09 -29.55
CA LEU A 446 17.25 -12.44 -29.24
C LEU A 446 18.14 -12.44 -28.00
N THR A 447 18.03 -13.50 -27.19
CA THR A 447 18.99 -13.84 -26.15
C THR A 447 20.35 -14.17 -26.75
N LYS A 448 21.38 -14.34 -25.92
CA LYS A 448 22.73 -14.73 -26.39
C LYS A 448 22.73 -16.08 -27.11
N ASP A 449 21.73 -16.91 -26.82
CA ASP A 449 21.56 -18.26 -27.37
C ASP A 449 20.58 -18.32 -28.56
N GLY A 450 20.09 -17.17 -29.04
CA GLY A 450 19.24 -17.09 -30.22
C GLY A 450 17.73 -17.28 -29.96
N PHE A 451 17.28 -17.19 -28.71
CA PHE A 451 15.86 -17.31 -28.37
C PHE A 451 15.16 -15.96 -28.37
N GLU A 452 13.88 -15.91 -28.73
CA GLU A 452 13.04 -14.74 -28.54
C GLU A 452 13.14 -14.24 -27.09
N GLN A 453 13.40 -12.95 -26.91
CA GLN A 453 13.76 -12.35 -25.62
C GLN A 453 12.80 -12.69 -24.48
N GLN A 454 11.47 -12.63 -24.70
CA GLN A 454 10.48 -12.85 -23.64
C GLN A 454 10.33 -14.33 -23.29
N LEU A 455 10.26 -15.23 -24.28
CA LEU A 455 10.27 -16.67 -24.07
C LEU A 455 11.58 -17.13 -23.43
N GLY A 456 12.71 -16.63 -23.94
CA GLY A 456 14.06 -16.93 -23.48
C GLY A 456 14.27 -16.60 -22.02
N VAL A 457 13.95 -15.36 -21.61
CA VAL A 457 14.12 -14.92 -20.22
C VAL A 457 13.04 -15.47 -19.29
N ASN A 458 11.76 -15.34 -19.66
CA ASN A 458 10.67 -15.62 -18.71
C ASN A 458 10.47 -17.12 -18.48
N HIS A 459 10.74 -17.95 -19.49
CA HIS A 459 10.48 -19.39 -19.48
C HIS A 459 11.76 -20.22 -19.65
N LEU A 460 12.47 -20.15 -20.77
CA LEU A 460 13.59 -21.07 -21.05
C LEU A 460 14.75 -20.94 -20.04
N GLY A 461 15.09 -19.72 -19.64
CA GLY A 461 16.11 -19.47 -18.63
C GLY A 461 15.73 -20.05 -17.26
N HIS A 462 14.48 -19.85 -16.82
CA HIS A 462 13.98 -20.45 -15.58
C HIS A 462 13.82 -21.96 -15.67
N PHE A 463 13.43 -22.48 -16.84
CA PHE A 463 13.34 -23.91 -17.10
C PHE A 463 14.71 -24.57 -16.89
N LEU A 464 15.76 -24.03 -17.50
CA LEU A 464 17.11 -24.56 -17.31
C LEU A 464 17.58 -24.41 -15.86
N LEU A 465 17.44 -23.21 -15.28
CA LEU A 465 17.83 -22.93 -13.89
C LEU A 465 17.18 -23.92 -12.91
N THR A 466 15.88 -24.11 -13.03
CA THR A 466 15.11 -24.99 -12.14
C THR A 466 15.58 -26.43 -12.28
N ASN A 467 15.71 -26.94 -13.50
CA ASN A 467 16.13 -28.32 -13.74
C ASN A 467 17.55 -28.59 -13.23
N LEU A 468 18.49 -27.65 -13.38
CA LEU A 468 19.85 -27.82 -12.85
C LEU A 468 19.93 -27.76 -11.31
N LEU A 469 18.92 -27.17 -10.66
CA LEU A 469 18.81 -27.09 -9.19
C LEU A 469 17.89 -28.18 -8.60
N LEU A 470 17.26 -29.01 -9.44
CA LEU A 470 16.23 -29.95 -9.00
C LEU A 470 16.74 -30.95 -7.97
N ASP A 471 17.91 -31.55 -8.20
CA ASP A 471 18.43 -32.54 -7.26
C ASP A 471 18.74 -31.92 -5.91
N ARG A 472 19.22 -30.67 -5.88
CA ARG A 472 19.39 -29.96 -4.62
C ARG A 472 18.06 -29.72 -3.92
N LEU A 473 17.03 -29.25 -4.62
CA LEU A 473 15.68 -29.08 -4.07
C LEU A 473 15.12 -30.40 -3.49
N LYS A 474 15.32 -31.53 -4.17
CA LYS A 474 14.90 -32.85 -3.68
C LYS A 474 15.64 -33.24 -2.40
N THR A 475 16.96 -33.04 -2.34
CA THR A 475 17.74 -33.34 -1.13
C THR A 475 17.40 -32.42 0.05
N SER A 476 16.85 -31.24 -0.23
CA SER A 476 16.37 -30.27 0.77
C SER A 476 14.88 -30.39 1.08
N ALA A 477 14.21 -31.46 0.63
CA ALA A 477 12.78 -31.64 0.87
C ALA A 477 12.46 -31.63 2.39
N PRO A 478 11.35 -31.00 2.82
CA PRO A 478 10.33 -30.36 1.99
C PRO A 478 10.78 -29.00 1.43
N SER A 479 10.70 -28.85 0.09
CA SER A 479 11.11 -27.63 -0.62
C SER A 479 10.05 -27.20 -1.64
N ARG A 480 10.11 -25.93 -2.07
CA ARG A 480 9.09 -25.34 -2.95
C ARG A 480 9.69 -24.54 -4.10
N ILE A 481 8.99 -24.59 -5.23
CA ILE A 481 9.29 -23.82 -6.44
C ILE A 481 8.10 -22.91 -6.74
N VAL A 482 8.33 -21.61 -6.91
CA VAL A 482 7.28 -20.63 -7.23
C VAL A 482 7.62 -19.96 -8.55
N ASN A 483 6.76 -20.13 -9.55
CA ASN A 483 6.92 -19.61 -10.90
C ASN A 483 5.99 -18.42 -11.13
N LEU A 484 6.52 -17.22 -11.35
CA LEU A 484 5.69 -16.05 -11.63
C LEU A 484 5.16 -16.08 -13.07
N SER A 485 3.84 -16.12 -13.17
CA SER A 485 3.04 -15.96 -14.39
C SER A 485 2.33 -14.59 -14.39
N SER A 486 1.21 -14.47 -15.11
CA SER A 486 0.38 -13.27 -15.21
C SER A 486 -1.03 -13.63 -15.68
N LEU A 487 -2.04 -12.77 -15.45
CA LEU A 487 -3.34 -12.86 -16.14
C LEU A 487 -3.20 -12.94 -17.67
N ALA A 488 -2.11 -12.40 -18.22
CA ALA A 488 -1.75 -12.51 -19.64
C ALA A 488 -1.74 -13.95 -20.17
N HIS A 489 -1.47 -14.95 -19.32
CA HIS A 489 -1.49 -16.36 -19.73
C HIS A 489 -2.84 -16.81 -20.29
N LYS A 490 -3.96 -16.19 -19.84
CA LYS A 490 -5.32 -16.53 -20.30
C LYS A 490 -5.52 -16.21 -21.80
N TYR A 491 -4.73 -15.27 -22.32
CA TYR A 491 -4.74 -14.85 -23.73
C TYR A 491 -3.59 -15.46 -24.54
N GLY A 492 -2.71 -16.24 -23.89
CA GLY A 492 -1.57 -16.89 -24.54
C GLY A 492 -1.98 -18.12 -25.34
N LYS A 493 -1.19 -18.43 -26.37
CA LYS A 493 -1.19 -19.70 -27.09
C LYS A 493 0.26 -20.13 -27.29
N ILE A 494 0.54 -21.43 -27.17
CA ILE A 494 1.85 -21.99 -27.50
C ILE A 494 1.87 -22.25 -29.00
N ASN A 495 2.67 -21.49 -29.73
CA ASN A 495 2.83 -21.68 -31.16
C ASN A 495 3.83 -22.82 -31.44
N GLN A 496 3.34 -24.04 -31.58
CA GLN A 496 4.21 -25.21 -31.82
C GLN A 496 5.00 -25.13 -33.14
N ARG A 497 4.54 -24.34 -34.11
CA ARG A 497 5.19 -24.19 -35.42
C ARG A 497 6.25 -23.08 -35.45
N ASP A 498 6.15 -22.11 -34.56
CA ASP A 498 7.04 -20.96 -34.50
C ASP A 498 7.16 -20.46 -33.06
N LEU A 499 7.62 -21.37 -32.18
CA LEU A 499 7.71 -21.11 -30.74
C LEU A 499 8.62 -19.90 -30.47
N ASN A 500 9.69 -19.79 -31.27
CA ASN A 500 10.71 -18.73 -31.20
C ASN A 500 10.31 -17.43 -31.93
N SER A 501 9.08 -17.33 -32.48
CA SER A 501 8.57 -16.14 -33.19
C SER A 501 9.50 -15.62 -34.31
N GLU A 502 10.10 -16.53 -35.04
CA GLU A 502 11.03 -16.25 -36.14
C GLU A 502 10.31 -15.62 -37.32
N HIS A 503 9.12 -16.11 -37.67
CA HIS A 503 8.36 -15.66 -38.83
C HIS A 503 7.49 -14.44 -38.56
N SER A 504 6.83 -14.38 -37.40
CA SER A 504 5.96 -13.27 -37.02
C SER A 504 6.11 -12.92 -35.55
N TYR A 505 6.23 -11.64 -35.24
CA TYR A 505 6.40 -11.19 -33.85
C TYR A 505 5.38 -10.14 -33.47
N ASN A 506 4.65 -10.41 -32.40
CA ASN A 506 3.85 -9.40 -31.71
C ASN A 506 4.21 -9.43 -30.21
N GLN A 507 4.63 -8.28 -29.70
CA GLN A 507 5.20 -8.10 -28.37
C GLN A 507 4.28 -8.61 -27.25
N VAL A 508 2.97 -8.38 -27.38
CA VAL A 508 1.96 -8.79 -26.39
C VAL A 508 1.73 -10.30 -26.48
N THR A 509 1.58 -10.84 -27.69
CA THR A 509 1.37 -12.29 -27.86
C THR A 509 2.57 -13.12 -27.39
N ALA A 510 3.80 -12.65 -27.63
CA ALA A 510 5.02 -13.29 -27.14
C ALA A 510 5.08 -13.28 -25.60
N TYR A 511 4.69 -12.16 -24.97
CA TYR A 511 4.56 -12.08 -23.52
C TYR A 511 3.53 -13.10 -22.99
N CYS A 512 2.32 -13.10 -23.56
CA CYS A 512 1.25 -14.02 -23.17
C CYS A 512 1.67 -15.49 -23.35
N GLN A 513 2.37 -15.82 -24.44
CA GLN A 513 2.95 -17.14 -24.68
C GLN A 513 3.94 -17.51 -23.57
N SER A 514 4.88 -16.61 -23.23
CA SER A 514 5.87 -16.86 -22.17
C SER A 514 5.24 -17.08 -20.79
N LYS A 515 4.19 -16.32 -20.45
CA LYS A 515 3.49 -16.47 -19.16
C LYS A 515 2.59 -17.70 -19.10
N LEU A 516 2.05 -18.12 -20.24
CA LEU A 516 1.38 -19.42 -20.36
C LEU A 516 2.36 -20.58 -20.22
N ALA A 517 3.55 -20.46 -20.83
CA ALA A 517 4.60 -21.46 -20.70
C ALA A 517 4.98 -21.71 -19.22
N ASN A 518 5.06 -20.65 -18.39
CA ASN A 518 5.30 -20.80 -16.94
C ASN A 518 4.20 -21.59 -16.21
N VAL A 519 2.92 -21.43 -16.61
CA VAL A 519 1.81 -22.20 -16.03
C VAL A 519 1.89 -23.67 -16.43
N MET A 520 2.11 -23.95 -17.73
CA MET A 520 2.26 -25.31 -18.23
C MET A 520 3.49 -26.00 -17.64
N PHE A 521 4.61 -25.27 -17.51
CA PHE A 521 5.81 -25.74 -16.85
C PHE A 521 5.54 -26.16 -15.41
N THR A 522 4.85 -25.32 -14.63
CA THR A 522 4.50 -25.63 -13.24
C THR A 522 3.68 -26.91 -13.14
N ARG A 523 2.70 -27.11 -14.03
CA ARG A 523 1.85 -28.31 -14.04
C ARG A 523 2.63 -29.58 -14.38
N GLU A 524 3.45 -29.53 -15.43
CA GLU A 524 4.26 -30.67 -15.86
C GLU A 524 5.35 -30.99 -14.83
N LEU A 525 5.96 -29.96 -14.25
CA LEU A 525 6.94 -30.10 -13.16
C LEU A 525 6.32 -30.79 -11.94
N ALA A 526 5.08 -30.43 -11.56
CA ALA A 526 4.41 -31.07 -10.42
C ALA A 526 4.23 -32.58 -10.61
N LYS A 527 3.89 -33.03 -11.83
CA LYS A 527 3.79 -34.47 -12.15
C LYS A 527 5.13 -35.17 -12.03
N ARG A 528 6.21 -34.53 -12.51
CA ARG A 528 7.56 -35.08 -12.48
C ARG A 528 8.17 -35.11 -11.08
N LEU A 529 7.64 -34.30 -10.15
CA LEU A 529 8.09 -34.21 -8.76
C LEU A 529 7.23 -35.01 -7.78
N GLU A 530 6.24 -35.76 -8.26
CA GLU A 530 5.42 -36.61 -7.41
C GLU A 530 6.29 -37.56 -6.58
N GLY A 531 6.01 -37.64 -5.27
CA GLY A 531 6.76 -38.48 -4.34
C GLY A 531 8.13 -37.94 -3.90
N THR A 532 8.61 -36.82 -4.44
CA THR A 532 9.94 -36.27 -4.09
C THR A 532 9.94 -35.33 -2.87
N GLY A 533 8.77 -34.93 -2.38
CA GLY A 533 8.64 -33.92 -1.33
C GLY A 533 8.86 -32.47 -1.80
N VAL A 534 9.05 -32.25 -3.11
CA VAL A 534 9.17 -30.92 -3.73
C VAL A 534 7.83 -30.51 -4.34
N THR A 535 7.34 -29.32 -3.98
CA THR A 535 6.08 -28.77 -4.51
C THR A 535 6.34 -27.59 -5.43
N THR A 536 5.43 -27.33 -6.38
CA THR A 536 5.57 -26.22 -7.32
C THR A 536 4.26 -25.47 -7.55
N TYR A 537 4.31 -24.14 -7.67
CA TYR A 537 3.13 -23.29 -7.81
C TYR A 537 3.34 -22.21 -8.87
N ALA A 538 2.28 -21.88 -9.60
CA ALA A 538 2.27 -20.75 -10.54
C ALA A 538 1.53 -19.57 -9.90
N VAL A 539 2.12 -18.37 -9.96
CA VAL A 539 1.56 -17.19 -9.29
C VAL A 539 1.31 -16.06 -10.26
N HIS A 540 0.13 -15.46 -10.20
CA HIS A 540 -0.07 -14.12 -10.72
C HIS A 540 -0.06 -13.09 -9.58
N PRO A 541 0.88 -12.12 -9.62
CA PRO A 541 1.00 -11.13 -8.56
C PRO A 541 -0.06 -10.02 -8.59
N GLY A 542 -0.97 -10.02 -9.58
CA GLY A 542 -1.81 -8.85 -9.90
C GLY A 542 -1.15 -7.93 -10.92
N THR A 543 -1.82 -6.84 -11.24
CA THR A 543 -1.28 -5.74 -12.04
C THR A 543 -0.43 -4.89 -11.11
N VAL A 544 0.90 -4.99 -11.12
CA VAL A 544 1.79 -4.36 -10.11
C VAL A 544 2.62 -3.25 -10.74
N ASP A 545 2.76 -2.11 -10.04
CA ASP A 545 3.62 -1.00 -10.47
C ASP A 545 5.10 -1.42 -10.33
N THR A 546 5.69 -1.89 -11.43
CA THR A 546 7.07 -2.38 -11.52
C THR A 546 7.70 -1.83 -12.79
N ASP A 547 9.04 -1.91 -12.93
CA ASP A 547 9.75 -1.54 -14.18
C ASP A 547 9.41 -2.44 -15.38
N LEU A 548 8.50 -3.41 -15.24
CA LEU A 548 8.17 -4.40 -16.26
C LEU A 548 7.58 -3.80 -17.57
N PRO A 549 6.76 -2.72 -17.57
CA PRO A 549 6.17 -2.13 -18.79
C PRO A 549 7.10 -1.23 -19.63
N ARG A 550 8.40 -1.14 -19.31
CA ARG A 550 9.33 -0.13 -19.88
C ARG A 550 9.47 -0.13 -21.41
N HIS A 551 9.00 -1.17 -22.10
CA HIS A 551 9.15 -1.36 -23.54
C HIS A 551 7.85 -1.26 -24.35
N MET A 552 6.69 -0.95 -23.73
CA MET A 552 5.39 -0.79 -24.41
C MET A 552 5.24 0.52 -25.21
N GLY A 553 6.27 0.94 -25.95
CA GLY A 553 6.39 2.23 -26.63
C GLY A 553 5.48 2.48 -27.84
N THR A 554 4.36 1.76 -28.01
CA THR A 554 3.41 2.04 -29.12
C THR A 554 1.95 1.74 -28.78
N PHE A 555 1.65 0.68 -28.01
CA PHE A 555 0.28 0.44 -27.49
C PHE A 555 -0.15 1.58 -26.55
N PHE A 556 0.83 2.23 -25.92
CA PHE A 556 0.63 3.42 -25.12
C PHE A 556 0.80 4.73 -25.90
N PHE A 557 0.91 4.79 -27.23
CA PHE A 557 1.03 6.11 -27.91
C PHE A 557 -0.26 6.94 -27.80
N LEU A 558 -1.43 6.29 -27.67
CA LEU A 558 -2.69 6.94 -27.22
C LEU A 558 -2.72 7.26 -25.71
N PHE A 559 -1.78 6.71 -24.95
CA PHE A 559 -1.65 6.81 -23.49
C PHE A 559 -0.35 7.55 -23.05
N ASP A 560 0.42 8.08 -24.01
CA ASP A 560 1.64 8.88 -23.82
C ASP A 560 1.32 10.39 -23.87
N HIS A 561 0.02 10.71 -23.80
CA HIS A 561 -0.41 12.00 -23.28
C HIS A 561 -0.02 12.07 -21.81
N LYS A 562 0.64 13.17 -21.40
CA LYS A 562 1.00 13.54 -20.02
C LYS A 562 -0.18 13.49 -19.00
N LEU A 563 -1.39 13.16 -19.45
CA LEU A 563 -2.65 13.10 -18.71
C LEU A 563 -3.12 11.66 -18.39
N VAL A 564 -2.67 10.63 -19.12
CA VAL A 564 -3.27 9.26 -19.03
C VAL A 564 -2.43 8.28 -18.21
N LYS A 565 -1.10 8.42 -18.22
CA LYS A 565 -0.14 7.61 -17.43
C LYS A 565 -0.43 7.58 -15.90
N PRO A 566 -0.84 8.69 -15.25
CA PRO A 566 -1.23 8.71 -13.83
C PRO A 566 -2.52 7.94 -13.52
N LEU A 567 -3.51 8.06 -14.42
CA LEU A 567 -4.86 7.52 -14.26
C LEU A 567 -4.86 5.99 -14.23
N LEU A 568 -3.96 5.36 -14.99
CA LEU A 568 -3.80 3.91 -15.01
C LEU A 568 -3.05 3.38 -13.80
N ARG A 569 -2.15 4.15 -13.18
CA ARG A 569 -1.34 3.74 -12.01
C ARG A 569 -2.20 3.44 -10.77
N VAL A 570 -3.38 4.04 -10.68
CA VAL A 570 -4.41 3.78 -9.66
C VAL A 570 -4.97 2.35 -9.73
N ALA A 571 -4.85 1.66 -10.88
CA ALA A 571 -5.28 0.27 -11.06
C ALA A 571 -4.19 -0.77 -10.71
N PHE A 572 -2.99 -0.34 -10.27
CA PHE A 572 -1.86 -1.23 -9.97
C PHE A 572 -1.67 -1.44 -8.46
N LYS A 573 -1.38 -2.68 -8.08
CA LYS A 573 -0.90 -3.10 -6.75
C LYS A 573 0.47 -2.52 -6.45
N THR A 574 0.75 -2.34 -5.16
CA THR A 574 2.11 -2.08 -4.68
C THR A 574 2.99 -3.33 -4.86
N PRO A 575 4.33 -3.19 -4.95
CA PRO A 575 5.24 -4.34 -4.98
C PRO A 575 5.06 -5.31 -3.80
N LEU A 576 4.80 -4.79 -2.59
CA LEU A 576 4.56 -5.61 -1.40
C LEU A 576 3.24 -6.38 -1.51
N SER A 577 2.17 -5.72 -1.95
CA SER A 577 0.88 -6.37 -2.24
C SER A 577 1.03 -7.40 -3.38
N GLY A 578 1.86 -7.11 -4.37
CA GLY A 578 2.21 -8.02 -5.45
C GLY A 578 2.98 -9.25 -4.99
N ALA A 579 3.80 -9.11 -3.94
CA ALA A 579 4.55 -10.21 -3.34
C ALA A 579 3.67 -11.16 -2.51
N GLN A 580 2.46 -10.75 -2.09
CA GLN A 580 1.65 -11.53 -1.13
C GLN A 580 1.28 -12.92 -1.62
N THR A 581 0.89 -13.07 -2.89
CA THR A 581 0.54 -14.40 -3.42
C THR A 581 1.79 -15.28 -3.58
N THR A 582 2.94 -14.67 -3.90
CA THR A 582 4.24 -15.36 -3.89
C THR A 582 4.59 -15.84 -2.48
N LEU A 583 4.44 -14.98 -1.47
CA LEU A 583 4.67 -15.32 -0.07
C LEU A 583 3.69 -16.40 0.42
N TYR A 584 2.41 -16.31 0.07
CA TYR A 584 1.40 -17.32 0.38
C TYR A 584 1.80 -18.70 -0.15
N THR A 585 2.14 -18.80 -1.44
CA THR A 585 2.55 -20.08 -2.04
C THR A 585 3.91 -20.57 -1.53
N ALA A 586 4.82 -19.66 -1.18
CA ALA A 586 6.12 -20.01 -0.63
C ALA A 586 6.07 -20.45 0.84
N LEU A 587 5.09 -19.98 1.64
CA LEU A 587 5.13 -20.08 3.10
C LEU A 587 3.93 -20.77 3.74
N ASP A 588 2.78 -20.89 3.06
CA ASP A 588 1.62 -21.52 3.69
C ASP A 588 1.75 -23.05 3.67
N GLU A 589 1.90 -23.65 4.84
CA GLU A 589 2.06 -25.09 5.03
C GLU A 589 0.85 -25.89 4.54
N ASP A 590 -0.35 -25.29 4.57
CA ASP A 590 -1.60 -25.93 4.13
C ASP A 590 -1.57 -26.26 2.62
N LEU A 591 -0.73 -25.57 1.86
CA LEU A 591 -0.58 -25.78 0.41
C LEU A 591 0.31 -26.98 0.05
N SER A 592 0.92 -27.66 1.02
CA SER A 592 1.87 -28.75 0.80
C SER A 592 1.32 -29.91 -0.05
N HIS A 593 -0.01 -30.06 -0.13
CA HIS A 593 -0.69 -31.06 -0.98
C HIS A 593 -1.23 -30.51 -2.31
N GLU A 594 -0.98 -29.24 -2.62
CA GLU A 594 -1.60 -28.50 -3.73
C GLU A 594 -0.62 -28.18 -4.88
N SER A 595 0.35 -29.05 -5.13
CA SER A 595 1.36 -28.87 -6.18
C SER A 595 0.75 -28.79 -7.58
N GLY A 596 1.33 -27.97 -8.46
CA GLY A 596 0.93 -27.81 -9.87
C GLY A 596 -0.22 -26.83 -10.10
N LYS A 597 -0.72 -26.18 -9.06
CA LYS A 597 -1.85 -25.24 -9.13
C LYS A 597 -1.43 -23.79 -9.42
N TYR A 598 -2.41 -22.96 -9.77
CA TYR A 598 -2.22 -21.55 -10.12
C TYR A 598 -2.98 -20.64 -9.15
N TYR A 599 -2.31 -19.61 -8.63
CA TYR A 599 -2.82 -18.73 -7.58
C TYR A 599 -2.79 -17.27 -7.99
N ALA A 600 -3.79 -16.53 -7.54
CA ALA A 600 -3.84 -15.08 -7.53
C ALA A 600 -4.62 -14.62 -6.29
N ASP A 601 -4.25 -13.48 -5.71
CA ASP A 601 -4.92 -12.91 -4.54
C ASP A 601 -4.97 -13.88 -3.34
N CYS A 602 -3.86 -14.60 -3.13
CA CYS A 602 -3.71 -15.62 -2.08
C CYS A 602 -4.80 -16.70 -2.12
N ARG A 603 -5.32 -17.04 -3.32
CA ARG A 603 -6.33 -18.07 -3.54
C ARG A 603 -6.07 -18.83 -4.84
N GLU A 604 -6.46 -20.10 -4.87
CA GLU A 604 -6.44 -20.90 -6.09
C GLU A 604 -7.35 -20.26 -7.15
N GLN A 605 -6.90 -20.27 -8.40
CA GLN A 605 -7.65 -19.74 -9.54
C GLN A 605 -7.82 -20.82 -10.61
N GLN A 606 -8.97 -20.79 -11.28
CA GLN A 606 -9.22 -21.73 -12.38
C GLN A 606 -8.37 -21.40 -13.62
N LEU A 607 -7.77 -22.45 -14.18
CA LEU A 607 -7.00 -22.40 -15.42
C LEU A 607 -7.90 -22.48 -16.66
N SER A 608 -7.48 -21.81 -17.73
CA SER A 608 -8.11 -21.94 -19.05
C SER A 608 -8.04 -23.39 -19.54
N LYS A 609 -8.93 -23.79 -20.45
CA LYS A 609 -8.88 -25.14 -21.07
C LYS A 609 -7.52 -25.38 -21.75
N TYR A 610 -6.98 -24.35 -22.39
CA TYR A 610 -5.70 -24.43 -23.08
C TYR A 610 -4.53 -24.63 -22.11
N ALA A 611 -4.51 -23.93 -20.96
CA ALA A 611 -3.49 -24.11 -19.93
C ALA A 611 -3.54 -25.49 -19.23
N ARG A 612 -4.67 -26.20 -19.32
CA ARG A 612 -4.88 -27.56 -18.79
C ARG A 612 -4.57 -28.67 -19.80
N ASN A 613 -4.06 -28.34 -21.00
CA ASN A 613 -3.67 -29.34 -21.98
C ASN A 613 -2.33 -29.97 -21.58
N ASP A 614 -2.38 -31.19 -21.06
CA ASP A 614 -1.22 -31.90 -20.53
C ASP A 614 -0.30 -32.45 -21.63
N GLU A 615 -0.84 -32.85 -22.79
CA GLU A 615 -0.02 -33.27 -23.94
C GLU A 615 0.82 -32.11 -24.47
N LEU A 616 0.23 -30.92 -24.54
CA LEU A 616 0.93 -29.71 -24.95
C LEU A 616 1.97 -29.26 -23.91
N ALA A 617 1.69 -29.43 -22.62
CA ALA A 617 2.67 -29.14 -21.56
C ALA A 617 3.87 -30.09 -21.62
N ALA A 618 3.64 -31.39 -21.84
CA ALA A 618 4.70 -32.37 -22.03
C ALA A 618 5.52 -32.11 -23.31
N TRP A 619 4.84 -31.74 -24.41
CA TRP A 619 5.52 -31.30 -25.63
C TRP A 619 6.42 -30.08 -25.36
N LEU A 620 5.88 -29.05 -24.69
CA LEU A 620 6.62 -27.83 -24.38
C LEU A 620 7.82 -28.12 -23.47
N TRP A 621 7.69 -29.04 -22.51
CA TRP A 621 8.81 -29.49 -21.67
C TRP A 621 9.94 -30.07 -22.51
N ASN A 622 9.63 -31.03 -23.39
CA ASN A 622 10.63 -31.68 -24.23
C ASN A 622 11.29 -30.69 -25.18
N GLU A 623 10.51 -29.78 -25.76
CA GLU A 623 11.04 -28.75 -26.64
C GLU A 623 11.93 -27.74 -25.88
N SER A 624 11.53 -27.36 -24.67
CA SER A 624 12.33 -26.50 -23.79
C SER A 624 13.66 -27.16 -23.41
N ALA A 625 13.67 -28.47 -23.13
CA ALA A 625 14.88 -29.22 -22.84
C ALA A 625 15.83 -29.28 -24.05
N LYS A 626 15.31 -29.54 -25.26
CA LYS A 626 16.11 -29.48 -26.49
C LYS A 626 16.71 -28.09 -26.71
N MET A 627 15.88 -27.04 -26.64
CA MET A 627 16.33 -25.65 -26.85
C MET A 627 17.41 -25.25 -25.83
N THR A 628 17.24 -25.62 -24.57
CA THR A 628 18.20 -25.30 -23.49
C THR A 628 19.40 -26.25 -23.41
N ARG A 629 19.46 -27.25 -24.29
CA ARG A 629 20.49 -28.31 -24.29
C ARG A 629 20.59 -28.99 -22.92
N LEU A 630 19.45 -29.20 -22.29
CA LEU A 630 19.33 -29.95 -21.06
C LEU A 630 19.25 -31.44 -21.42
N ASP A 631 20.19 -32.22 -20.88
CA ASP A 631 20.07 -33.67 -20.94
C ASP A 631 18.99 -34.10 -19.94
N LEU A 632 17.99 -34.83 -20.41
CA LEU A 632 16.88 -35.32 -19.59
C LEU A 632 17.12 -36.75 -19.09
N ASN A 633 18.27 -37.35 -19.42
CA ASN A 633 18.63 -38.71 -19.09
C ASN A 633 19.18 -38.88 -17.67
#